data_AF-A0A7U3ZIY5-F1
#
_entry.id   AF-A0A7U3ZIY5-F1
#
_cell.length_a   1.000
_cell.length_b   1.000
_cell.length_c   1.000
_cell.angle_alpha   90.00
_cell.angle_beta   90.00
_cell.angle_gamma   90.00
#
_symmetry.space_group_name_H-M   'P 1'
#
loop_
_entity.id
_entity.type
_entity.pdbx_description
1 polymer ?
#
loop_
_entity_poly.entity_id
_entity_poly.type
_entity_poly.pdbx_seq_one_letter_code
_entity_poly.pdbx_strand_id
1 'polypeptide(L)' 'MDDLEWQVLHQERKMIKEILDFHVKNKDKVAMSSQEFDEYVNVILDRINEIDELLKRD' A
#
# COMPACT_ATOMS: atom_id res chain seq x y z
N MET A 1 7.79 4.60 19.13
CA MET A 1 6.68 5.40 18.58
C MET A 1 5.56 5.38 19.62
N ASP A 2 4.63 6.34 19.58
CA ASP A 2 3.53 6.33 20.55
C ASP A 2 2.36 5.43 20.07
N ASP A 3 1.46 5.06 21.00
CA ASP A 3 0.35 4.14 20.70
C ASP A 3 -0.55 4.66 19.56
N LEU A 4 -0.67 5.98 19.40
CA LEU A 4 -1.48 6.60 18.37
C LEU A 4 -0.79 6.47 17.00
N GLU A 5 0.50 6.80 16.92
CA GLU A 5 1.32 6.67 15.72
C GLU A 5 1.36 5.20 15.24
N TRP A 6 1.49 4.25 16.17
CA TRP A 6 1.46 2.82 15.86
C TRP A 6 0.11 2.41 15.27
N GLN A 7 -1.00 2.84 15.87
CA GLN A 7 -2.35 2.56 15.36
C GLN A 7 -2.59 3.17 13.97
N VAL A 8 -2.13 4.40 13.74
CA VAL A 8 -2.24 5.07 12.44
C VAL A 8 -1.48 4.29 11.37
N LEU A 9 -0.24 3.89 11.64
CA LEU A 9 0.57 3.11 10.68
C LEU A 9 -0.06 1.76 10.35
N HIS A 10 -0.64 1.06 11.33
CA HIS A 10 -1.38 -0.18 11.07
C HIS A 10 -2.63 0.04 10.21
N GLN A 11 -3.38 1.11 10.47
CA GLN A 11 -4.56 1.46 9.69
C GLN A 11 -4.19 1.86 8.25
N GLU A 12 -3.17 2.70 8.08
CA GLU A 12 -2.65 3.11 6.77
C GLU A 12 -2.21 1.89 5.97
N ARG A 13 -1.37 1.03 6.56
CA ARG A 13 -0.91 -0.21 5.94
C ARG A 13 -2.07 -1.09 5.48
N LYS A 14 -3.09 -1.26 6.34
CA LYS A 14 -4.26 -2.09 6.03
C LYS A 14 -5.04 -1.49 4.86
N MET A 15 -5.34 -0.20 4.90
CA MET A 15 -6.09 0.49 3.87
C MET A 15 -5.38 0.42 2.51
N ILE A 16 -4.07 0.67 2.48
CA ILE A 16 -3.28 0.63 1.24
C ILE A 16 -3.31 -0.77 0.62
N LYS A 17 -3.19 -1.83 1.44
CA LYS A 17 -3.30 -3.22 0.98
C LYS A 17 -4.67 -3.54 0.39
N GLU A 18 -5.75 -3.11 1.04
CA GLU A 18 -7.12 -3.32 0.55
C GLU A 18 -7.35 -2.62 -0.80
N ILE A 19 -6.82 -1.41 -0.96
CA ILE A 19 -6.88 -0.65 -2.23
C ILE A 19 -6.10 -1.37 -3.32
N LEU A 20 -4.86 -1.79 -3.03
CA LEU A 20 -4.02 -2.51 -3.98
C LEU A 20 -4.69 -3.81 -4.44
N ASP A 21 -5.21 -4.60 -3.51
CA ASP A 21 -5.93 -5.84 -3.80
C ASP A 21 -7.16 -5.59 -4.69
N PHE A 22 -7.91 -4.52 -4.41
CA PHE A 22 -9.06 -4.15 -5.22
C PHE A 22 -8.64 -3.78 -6.66
N HIS A 23 -7.61 -2.97 -6.83
CA HIS A 23 -7.11 -2.58 -8.16
C HIS A 23 -6.52 -3.76 -8.93
N VAL A 24 -5.75 -4.65 -8.30
CA VAL A 24 -5.20 -5.85 -8.94
C VAL A 24 -6.32 -6.79 -9.42
N LYS A 25 -7.36 -6.99 -8.61
CA LYS A 25 -8.53 -7.83 -8.99
C LYS A 25 -9.39 -7.21 -10.09
N ASN A 26 -9.28 -5.90 -10.31
CA ASN A 26 -10.06 -5.15 -11.29
C ASN A 26 -9.15 -4.43 -12.29
N LYS A 27 -7.98 -4.99 -12.63
CA LYS A 27 -6.98 -4.35 -13.52
C LYS A 27 -7.60 -3.93 -14.85
N ASP A 28 -8.55 -4.71 -15.36
CA ASP A 28 -9.32 -4.44 -16.59
C ASP A 28 -10.23 -3.22 -16.52
N LYS A 29 -10.60 -2.77 -15.32
CA LYS A 29 -11.44 -1.58 -15.08
C LYS A 29 -10.63 -0.34 -14.71
N VAL A 30 -9.32 -0.49 -14.49
CA VAL A 30 -8.42 0.63 -14.23
C VAL A 30 -8.01 1.23 -15.57
N ALA A 31 -8.31 2.51 -15.77
CA ALA A 31 -7.97 3.24 -16.98
C ALA A 31 -6.47 3.64 -17.00
N MET A 32 -5.59 2.64 -16.98
CA MET A 32 -4.14 2.78 -17.07
C MET A 32 -3.59 1.80 -18.10
N SER A 33 -2.51 2.17 -18.77
CA SER A 33 -1.73 1.19 -19.55
C SER A 33 -1.12 0.13 -18.63
N SER A 34 -0.68 -0.99 -19.20
CA SER A 34 -0.02 -2.03 -18.40
C SER A 34 1.25 -1.52 -17.72
N GLN A 35 2.03 -0.68 -18.40
CA GLN A 35 3.25 -0.09 -17.82
C GLN A 35 2.91 0.84 -16.65
N GLU A 36 1.97 1.77 -16.83
CA GLU A 36 1.55 2.69 -15.75
C GLU A 36 0.98 1.93 -14.56
N PHE A 37 0.23 0.85 -14.80
CA PHE A 37 -0.30 0.02 -13.73
C PHE A 37 0.82 -0.68 -12.93
N ASP A 38 1.85 -1.19 -13.61
CA ASP A 38 2.96 -1.87 -12.96
C ASP A 38 3.81 -0.87 -12.16
N GLU A 39 4.04 0.34 -12.69
CA GLU A 39 4.67 1.45 -11.95
C GLU A 39 3.85 1.85 -10.71
N TYR A 40 2.53 1.98 -10.86
CA TYR A 40 1.61 2.22 -9.75
C TYR A 40 1.71 1.14 -8.67
N VAL A 41 1.66 -0.14 -9.04
CA VAL A 41 1.77 -1.26 -8.09
C VAL A 41 3.10 -1.20 -7.34
N ASN A 42 4.22 -0.95 -8.04
CA ASN A 42 5.53 -0.86 -7.42
C ASN A 42 5.59 0.26 -6.37
N VAL A 43 5.11 1.47 -6.69
CA VAL A 43 5.07 2.59 -5.74
C VAL A 43 4.26 2.25 -4.49
N ILE A 44 3.12 1.57 -4.66
CA ILE A 44 2.28 1.17 -3.53
C ILE A 44 2.96 0.10 -2.67
N LEU A 45 3.64 -0.87 -3.29
CA LEU A 45 4.41 -1.89 -2.59
C LEU A 45 5.58 -1.29 -1.82
N ASP A 46 6.30 -0.33 -2.41
CA ASP A 46 7.38 0.40 -1.74
C ASP A 46 6.86 1.11 -0.49
N ARG A 47 5.71 1.79 -0.59
CA ARG A 47 5.07 2.44 0.57
C ARG A 47 4.68 1.44 1.67
N ILE A 48 4.14 0.27 1.30
CA ILE A 48 3.83 -0.79 2.28
C ILE A 48 5.11 -1.26 2.99
N ASN A 49 6.20 -1.43 2.25
CA ASN A 49 7.49 -1.86 2.79
C ASN A 49 8.05 -0.82 3.76
N GLU A 50 7.99 0.48 3.43
CA GLU A 50 8.37 1.56 4.34
C GLU A 50 7.60 1.51 5.66
N ILE A 51 6.28 1.34 5.60
CA ILE A 51 5.44 1.24 6.81
C ILE A 51 5.79 -0.03 7.60
N ASP A 52 6.00 -1.16 6.92
CA ASP A 52 6.42 -2.41 7.55
C ASP A 52 7.79 -2.28 8.22
N GLU A 53 8.72 -1.48 7.68
CA GLU A 53 9.99 -1.17 8.34
C GLU A 53 9.80 -0.29 9.58
N LEU A 54 8.96 0.74 9.50
CA LEU A 54 8.67 1.61 10.65
C LEU A 54 8.05 0.82 11.80
N LEU A 55 7.10 -0.07 11.50
CA LEU A 55 6.43 -0.93 12.48
C LEU A 55 7.33 -2.02 13.08
N LYS A 56 8.44 -2.40 12.41
CA LYS A 56 9.42 -3.38 12.92
C LYS A 56 10.50 -2.76 13.82
N ARG A 57 10.72 -1.45 13.71
CA ARG A 57 11.77 -0.72 14.46
C ARG A 57 11.32 -0.34 15.87
N ASP A 58 10.09 -0.66 16.24
CA ASP A 58 9.45 -0.42 17.53
C ASP A 58 9.16 -1.75 18.25
#